data_AF-A0A7J8YUV6-F1
#
_entry.id   AF-A0A7J8YUV6-F1
#
_cell.length_a   1.000
_cell.length_b   1.000
_cell.length_c   1.000
_cell.angle_alpha   90.00
_cell.angle_beta   90.00
_cell.angle_gamma   90.00
#
_symmetry.space_group_name_H-M   'P 1'
#
loop_
_entity.id
_entity.type
_entity.pdbx_description
1 polymer ?
#
loop_
_entity_poly.entity_id
_entity_poly.type
_entity_poly.pdbx_seq_one_letter_code
_entity_poly.pdbx_strand_id
1 'polypeptide(L)' 'MVVLRVSMHCHGCARKVEKHISKLDGVTSYKVDLESKRVVVVGDIIPFEVLESVSKVKNAELWTS' A
#
# COMPACT_ATOMS: atom_id res chain seq x y z
N MET A 1 9.12 -0.04 8.01
CA MET A 1 7.89 -0.81 7.72
C MET A 1 6.70 0.13 7.85
N VAL A 2 5.77 0.07 6.91
CA VAL A 2 4.56 0.89 6.86
C VAL A 2 3.36 -0.01 6.62
N VAL A 3 2.25 0.26 7.30
CA VAL A 3 1.01 -0.47 7.13
C VAL A 3 -0.10 0.50 6.76
N LEU A 4 -0.84 0.19 5.70
CA LEU A 4 -1.96 0.99 5.22
C LEU A 4 -3.25 0.17 5.24
N ARG A 5 -4.36 0.82 5.57
CA ARG A 5 -5.71 0.32 5.22
C ARG A 5 -6.09 0.93 3.88
N VAL A 6 -6.52 0.11 2.92
CA VAL A 6 -6.78 0.57 1.55
C VAL A 6 -8.15 0.12 1.07
N SER A 7 -8.88 0.99 0.40
CA SER A 7 -10.20 0.70 -0.14
C SER A 7 -10.13 -0.21 -1.36
N MET A 8 -10.13 -1.52 -1.14
CA MET A 8 -10.08 -2.58 -2.16
C MET A 8 -11.32 -3.46 -2.06
N HIS A 9 -11.92 -3.83 -3.21
CA HIS A 9 -13.10 -4.72 -3.25
C HIS A 9 -13.00 -5.80 -4.35
N CYS A 10 -11.91 -5.85 -5.10
CA CYS A 10 -11.67 -6.86 -6.13
C CYS A 10 -10.17 -7.02 -6.37
N HIS A 11 -9.78 -8.14 -7.01
CA HIS A 11 -8.38 -8.39 -7.38
C HIS A 11 -7.80 -7.33 -8.32
N GLY A 12 -8.64 -6.70 -9.16
CA GLY A 12 -8.21 -5.56 -10.00
C GLY A 12 -7.75 -4.35 -9.18
N CYS A 13 -8.40 -4.08 -8.04
CA CYS A 13 -7.98 -3.03 -7.11
C CYS A 13 -6.64 -3.38 -6.45
N ALA A 14 -6.52 -4.61 -5.94
CA ALA A 14 -5.28 -5.09 -5.33
C ALA A 14 -4.10 -4.99 -6.30
N ARG A 15 -4.26 -5.51 -7.54
CA ARG A 15 -3.22 -5.45 -8.58
C ARG A 15 -2.83 -4.02 -8.94
N LYS A 16 -3.77 -3.08 -8.92
CA LYS A 16 -3.49 -1.65 -9.17
C LYS A 16 -2.60 -1.06 -8.07
N VAL A 17 -2.86 -1.41 -6.82
CA VAL A 17 -2.07 -1.00 -5.66
C VAL A 17 -0.68 -1.64 -5.70
N GLU A 18 -0.59 -2.95 -5.96
CA GLU A 18 0.69 -3.66 -6.11
C GLU A 18 1.59 -3.02 -7.18
N LYS A 19 1.04 -2.72 -8.35
CA LYS A 19 1.78 -2.07 -9.46
C LYS A 19 2.32 -0.69 -9.10
N HIS A 20 1.67 0.02 -8.18
CA HIS A 20 2.15 1.32 -7.70
C HIS A 20 3.25 1.16 -6.66
N ILE A 21 3.06 0.25 -5.69
CA ILE A 21 4.06 0.00 -4.63
C ILE A 21 5.35 -0.57 -5.23
N SER A 22 5.25 -1.44 -6.24
CA SER A 22 6.42 -2.04 -6.89
C SER A 22 7.33 -1.03 -7.62
N LYS A 23 6.91 0.23 -7.76
CA LYS A 23 7.66 1.32 -8.40
C LYS A 23 8.21 2.33 -7.41
N LEU A 24 7.90 2.18 -6.13
CA LEU A 24 8.40 3.06 -5.09
C LEU A 24 9.87 2.74 -4.82
N ASP A 25 10.70 3.78 -4.78
CA ASP A 25 12.09 3.66 -4.37
C ASP A 25 12.18 3.27 -2.89
N GLY A 26 13.26 2.59 -2.50
CA GLY A 26 13.45 2.11 -1.13
C GLY A 26 12.60 0.91 -0.71
N VAL A 27 11.58 0.48 -1.49
CA VAL A 27 10.79 -0.72 -1.17
C VAL A 27 11.60 -2.00 -1.39
N THR A 28 11.72 -2.79 -0.32
CA THR A 28 12.36 -4.11 -0.36
C THR A 28 11.34 -5.23 -0.55
N SER A 29 10.18 -5.15 0.10
CA SER A 29 9.10 -6.11 -0.06
C SER A 29 7.75 -5.50 0.31
N TYR A 30 6.67 -6.12 -0.18
CA TYR A 30 5.31 -5.71 0.16
C TYR A 30 4.37 -6.91 0.19
N LYS A 31 3.27 -6.76 0.93
CA LYS A 31 2.15 -7.71 0.96
C LYS A 31 0.84 -6.94 0.83
N VAL A 32 -0.01 -7.38 -0.10
CA VAL A 32 -1.37 -6.86 -0.29
C VAL A 32 -2.35 -7.95 0.08
N ASP A 33 -3.22 -7.65 1.04
CA ASP A 33 -4.21 -8.57 1.57
C ASP A 33 -5.62 -8.01 1.29
N LEU A 34 -6.30 -8.62 0.31
CA LEU A 34 -7.61 -8.15 -0.15
C LEU A 34 -8.70 -8.37 0.91
N GLU A 35 -8.62 -9.46 1.66
CA GLU A 35 -9.61 -9.85 2.67
C GLU A 35 -9.65 -8.84 3.83
N SER A 36 -8.47 -8.53 4.38
CA SER A 36 -8.32 -7.55 5.47
C SER A 36 -8.20 -6.10 4.96
N LYS A 37 -8.23 -5.87 3.65
CA LYS A 37 -8.05 -4.54 3.03
C LYS A 37 -6.76 -3.86 3.51
N ARG A 38 -5.70 -4.65 3.67
CA ARG A 38 -4.45 -4.25 4.31
C ARG A 38 -3.29 -4.33 3.33
N VAL A 39 -2.40 -3.34 3.42
CA VAL A 39 -1.14 -3.31 2.68
C VAL A 39 -0.02 -3.16 3.68
N VAL A 40 1.01 -3.99 3.56
CA VAL A 40 2.24 -3.91 4.34
C VAL A 40 3.39 -3.64 3.37
N VAL A 41 4.20 -2.62 3.65
CA VAL A 41 5.37 -2.26 2.86
C VAL A 41 6.59 -2.24 3.77
N VAL A 42 7.67 -2.88 3.34
CA VAL A 42 8.94 -2.98 4.06
C VAL A 42 10.05 -2.45 3.16
N GLY A 43 10.95 -1.67 3.73
CA GLY A 43 12.03 -1.01 3.02
C GLY A 43 12.53 0.23 3.75
N ASP A 44 13.48 0.92 3.12
CA ASP A 44 13.95 2.25 3.51
C ASP A 44 13.00 3.28 2.91
N ILE A 45 11.89 3.55 3.61
CA ILE A 45 10.76 4.31 3.09
C ILE A 45 10.15 5.20 4.17
N ILE A 46 9.64 6.35 3.75
CA ILE A 46 8.92 7.28 4.63
C ILE A 46 7.42 6.94 4.57
N PRO A 47 6.73 6.75 5.72
CA PRO A 47 5.30 6.40 5.75
C PRO A 47 4.39 7.32 4.93
N PHE A 48 4.67 8.62 4.94
CA PHE A 48 3.90 9.61 4.22
C PHE A 48 4.03 9.47 2.70
N GLU A 49 5.22 9.16 2.18
CA GLU A 49 5.43 8.95 0.73
C GLU A 49 4.68 7.73 0.21
N VAL A 50 4.66 6.65 1.00
CA VAL A 50 3.88 5.45 0.66
C VAL A 50 2.39 5.74 0.67
N LEU A 51 1.90 6.44 1.71
CA LEU A 51 0.51 6.86 1.81
C LEU A 51 0.10 7.71 0.60
N GLU A 52 0.89 8.73 0.25
CA GLU A 52 0.61 9.62 -0.88
C GLU A 52 0.57 8.84 -2.20
N SER A 53 1.54 7.95 -2.42
CA SER A 53 1.63 7.15 -3.64
C SER A 53 0.43 6.22 -3.83
N VAL A 54 0.01 5.53 -2.77
CA VAL A 54 -1.18 4.64 -2.82
C VAL A 54 -2.47 5.47 -2.94
N SER A 55 -2.54 6.63 -2.29
CA SER A 55 -3.70 7.53 -2.35
C SER A 55 -3.99 8.07 -3.76
N LYS A 56 -2.98 8.11 -4.64
CA LYS A 56 -3.16 8.45 -6.06
C LYS A 56 -4.03 7.46 -6.84
N VAL A 57 -4.19 6.22 -6.35
CA VAL A 57 -4.97 5.18 -7.03
C VAL A 57 -6.16 4.65 -6.24
N LYS A 58 -6.08 4.68 -4.91
CA LYS A 58 -7.13 4.21 -3.99
C LYS A 58 -7.07 4.95 -2.67
N ASN A 59 -8.23 5.20 -2.07
CA ASN A 59 -8.30 5.75 -0.71
C ASN A 59 -7.52 4.84 0.25
N ALA A 60 -6.55 5.44 0.94
CA ALA A 60 -5.68 4.78 1.88
C ALA A 60 -5.49 5.64 3.12
N GLU A 61 -5.22 4.99 4.24
CA GLU A 61 -4.94 5.62 5.52
C GLU A 61 -3.84 4.83 6.22
N LEU A 62 -2.99 5.52 6.98
CA LEU A 62 -2.00 4.85 7.82
C LEU A 62 -2.74 4.03 8.86
N TRP A 63 -2.30 2.78 9.03
CA TRP A 63 -2.82 1.90 10.06
C TRP A 63 -2.29 2.38 11.41
N THR A 64 -3.01 3.33 12.01
CA THR A 64 -2.82 3.78 13.39
C THR A 64 -3.65 2.87 14.29
N SER A 65 -3.03 2.31 15.33
CA SER A 65 -3.74 1.51 16.34
C SER A 65 -4.58 2.41 17.23
#